data_AF-O97895-F1
#
_entry.id   AF-O97895-F1
#
_cell.length_a   1.000
_cell.length_b   1.000
_cell.length_c   1.000
_cell.angle_alpha   90.00
_cell.angle_beta   90.00
_cell.angle_gamma   90.00
#
_symmetry.space_group_name_H-M   'P 1'
#
loop_
_entity.id
_entity.type
_entity.pdbx_description
1 polymer ?
#
loop_
_entity_poly.entity_id
_entity_poly.type
_entity_poly.pdbx_seq_one_letter_code
_entity_poly.pdbx_strand_id
1 'polypeptide(L)'
;IDKRQRNRCQYCRYQKCLAMGMKREAVQEERQRGKDRGENEVESTSSANEDMPVEKILEAELAVEPKTETYVEANVGLNPSSPNDPVTNICQAADKQLFTLVEWAKRVPHFSELPLDDQVILLRAGWNELLIASFS
;
A
#
# COMPACT_ATOMS: atom_id res chain seq x y z
N ILE A 1 -5.77 -39.01 14.85
CA ILE A 1 -4.62 -38.52 15.66
C ILE A 1 -4.39 -39.47 16.83
N ASP A 2 -3.37 -40.32 16.72
CA ASP A 2 -2.94 -41.25 17.78
C ASP A 2 -1.46 -41.02 18.13
N LYS A 3 -0.93 -41.77 19.11
CA LYS A 3 0.43 -41.57 19.65
C LYS A 3 1.54 -41.76 18.61
N ARG A 4 1.36 -42.63 17.61
CA ARG A 4 2.41 -43.00 16.64
C ARG A 4 2.41 -42.06 15.44
N GLN A 5 1.24 -41.64 14.96
CA GLN A 5 1.12 -40.85 13.72
C GLN A 5 0.62 -39.41 13.92
N ARG A 6 0.51 -38.90 15.16
CA ARG A 6 0.10 -37.50 15.42
C ARG A 6 0.96 -36.44 14.73
N ASN A 7 2.19 -36.76 14.34
CA ASN A 7 3.09 -35.83 13.64
C ASN A 7 2.99 -35.92 12.11
N ARG A 8 2.16 -36.81 11.56
CA ARG A 8 2.01 -36.99 10.11
C ARG A 8 1.31 -35.81 9.43
N CYS A 9 0.42 -35.11 10.15
CA CYS A 9 -0.26 -33.92 9.66
C CYS A 9 -0.49 -32.93 10.80
N GLN A 10 0.17 -31.77 10.72
CA GLN A 10 0.06 -30.71 11.73
C GLN A 10 -1.34 -30.09 11.75
N TYR A 11 -1.93 -29.83 10.58
CA TYR A 11 -3.28 -29.28 10.46
C TYR A 11 -4.33 -30.15 11.17
N CYS A 12 -4.39 -31.45 10.87
CA CYS A 12 -5.37 -32.34 11.50
C CYS A 12 -5.16 -32.49 13.01
N ARG A 13 -3.90 -32.44 13.48
CA ARG A 13 -3.59 -32.44 14.92
C ARG A 13 -4.11 -31.17 15.58
N TYR A 14 -3.84 -30.02 14.96
CA TYR A 14 -4.24 -28.72 15.44
C TYR A 14 -5.78 -28.56 15.49
N GLN A 15 -6.47 -28.96 14.42
CA GLN A 15 -7.94 -28.97 14.39
C GLN A 15 -8.54 -29.86 15.49
N LYS A 16 -7.95 -31.05 15.74
CA LYS A 16 -8.41 -31.90 16.86
C LYS A 16 -8.18 -31.24 18.23
N CYS A 17 -7.09 -30.49 18.42
CA CYS A 17 -6.86 -29.72 19.64
C CYS A 17 -7.97 -28.69 19.88
N LEU A 18 -8.35 -27.93 18.84
CA LEU A 18 -9.46 -26.98 18.92
C LEU A 18 -10.81 -27.68 19.20
N ALA A 19 -11.09 -28.78 18.51
CA ALA A 19 -12.33 -29.55 18.71
C ALA A 19 -12.46 -30.15 20.12
N MET A 20 -11.34 -30.42 20.80
CA MET A 20 -11.31 -30.87 22.20
C MET A 20 -11.35 -29.69 23.20
N GLY A 21 -11.58 -28.46 22.75
CA GLY A 21 -11.77 -27.29 23.60
C GLY A 21 -10.48 -26.57 24.03
N MET A 22 -9.35 -26.82 23.36
CA MET A 22 -8.15 -26.02 23.60
C MET A 22 -8.38 -24.57 23.16
N LYS A 23 -8.23 -23.65 24.10
CA LYS A 23 -8.40 -22.20 23.93
C LYS A 23 -7.12 -21.56 23.40
N ARG A 24 -7.20 -20.82 22.29
CA ARG A 24 -6.04 -20.12 21.70
C ARG A 24 -5.58 -18.99 22.61
N GLU A 25 -6.54 -18.27 23.17
CA GLU A 25 -6.37 -17.15 24.10
C GLU A 25 -5.74 -17.55 25.45
N ALA A 26 -5.73 -18.85 25.78
CA ALA A 26 -5.04 -19.36 26.97
C ALA A 26 -3.52 -19.49 26.77
N VAL A 27 -3.03 -19.38 25.53
CA VAL A 27 -1.60 -19.37 25.22
C VAL A 27 -1.06 -17.98 25.53
N GLN A 28 -0.26 -17.87 26.59
CA GLN A 28 0.46 -16.63 26.90
C GLN A 28 1.56 -16.41 25.86
N GLU A 29 1.73 -15.16 25.42
CA GLU A 29 2.86 -14.76 24.59
C GLU A 29 4.17 -15.12 25.30
N GLU A 30 5.16 -15.58 24.54
CA GLU A 30 6.45 -15.98 25.10
C GLU A 30 7.07 -14.80 25.84
N ARG A 31 7.29 -14.96 27.16
CA ARG A 31 8.01 -13.95 27.95
C ARG A 31 9.44 -13.89 27.40
N GLN A 32 9.75 -12.86 26.64
CA GLN A 32 11.11 -12.61 26.17
C GLN A 32 12.06 -12.55 27.39
N ARG A 33 12.87 -13.58 27.58
CA ARG A 33 13.99 -13.52 28.53
C ARG A 33 15.11 -12.72 27.87
N GLY A 34 15.25 -11.46 28.27
CA GLY A 34 16.50 -10.70 28.20
C GLY A 34 17.16 -10.64 26.83
N LYS A 35 16.47 -10.12 25.82
CA LYS A 35 17.16 -9.45 24.71
C LYS A 35 17.19 -7.98 25.09
N ASP A 36 18.34 -7.50 25.54
CA ASP A 36 18.67 -6.07 25.58
C ASP A 36 18.42 -5.50 24.17
N ARG A 37 17.20 -5.05 23.94
CA ARG A 37 16.88 -4.11 22.88
C ARG A 37 17.33 -2.76 23.44
N GLY A 38 18.53 -2.34 23.09
CA GLY A 38 18.96 -0.95 23.18
C GLY A 38 18.18 -0.01 22.23
N GLU A 39 16.87 -0.24 22.09
CA GLU A 39 15.91 0.45 21.21
C GLU A 39 14.53 0.49 21.90
N ASN A 40 14.50 0.48 23.23
CA ASN A 40 13.29 0.61 24.03
C ASN A 40 13.28 1.95 24.78
N GLU A 41 13.98 2.96 24.26
CA GLU A 41 13.52 4.33 24.46
C GLU A 41 12.27 4.47 23.60
N VAL A 42 11.13 4.66 24.25
CA VAL A 42 9.92 5.15 23.59
C VAL A 42 10.32 6.39 22.80
N GLU A 43 10.43 6.25 21.48
CA GLU A 43 10.79 7.34 20.60
C GLU A 43 9.75 8.44 20.85
N SER A 44 10.22 9.56 21.42
CA SER A 44 9.35 10.63 21.89
C SER A 44 8.45 11.09 20.74
N THR A 45 7.13 11.06 20.95
CA THR A 45 6.13 11.56 19.99
C THR A 45 6.29 13.05 19.67
N SER A 46 7.16 13.77 20.39
CA SER A 46 7.46 15.18 20.16
C SER A 46 8.33 15.44 18.93
N SER A 47 9.01 14.42 18.39
CA SER A 47 9.92 14.56 17.22
C SER A 47 9.37 13.92 15.94
N ALA A 48 8.11 13.49 15.94
CA ALA A 48 7.47 12.71 14.86
C ALA A 48 7.40 13.40 13.48
N ASN A 49 7.86 14.65 13.38
CA ASN A 49 7.81 15.43 12.13
C ASN A 49 8.97 15.11 11.16
N GLU A 50 10.06 14.47 11.59
CA GLU A 50 11.22 14.23 10.71
C GLU A 50 11.13 12.93 9.91
N ASP A 51 10.44 11.90 10.42
CA ASP A 51 10.31 10.60 9.76
C ASP A 51 9.29 10.65 8.61
N MET A 52 8.13 11.30 8.82
CA MET A 52 7.14 11.51 7.76
C MET A 52 6.82 13.01 7.59
N PRO A 53 7.76 13.79 7.02
CA PRO A 53 7.59 15.23 6.89
C PRO A 53 6.49 15.57 5.88
N VAL A 54 5.50 16.36 6.32
CA VAL A 54 4.36 16.81 5.51
C VAL A 54 4.84 17.64 4.31
N GLU A 55 5.94 18.38 4.47
CA GLU A 55 6.56 19.19 3.42
C GLU A 55 6.98 18.32 2.23
N LYS A 56 7.50 17.11 2.46
CA LYS A 56 7.89 16.20 1.39
C LYS A 56 6.68 15.64 0.64
N ILE A 57 5.58 15.41 1.35
CA ILE A 57 4.31 14.99 0.73
C ILE A 57 3.77 16.11 -0.16
N LEU A 58 3.80 17.36 0.33
CA LEU A 58 3.42 18.52 -0.47
C LEU A 58 4.31 18.70 -1.71
N GLU A 59 5.63 18.56 -1.57
CA GLU A 59 6.57 18.59 -2.69
C GLU A 59 6.27 17.49 -3.72
N ALA A 60 5.94 16.29 -3.27
CA ALA A 60 5.58 15.17 -4.14
C ALA A 60 4.32 15.48 -4.96
N GLU A 61 3.29 16.06 -4.34
CA GLU A 61 2.04 16.44 -5.00
C GLU A 61 2.28 17.52 -6.07
N LEU A 62 2.96 18.61 -5.69
CA LEU A 62 3.27 19.72 -6.60
C LEU A 62 4.15 19.29 -7.79
N ALA A 63 4.99 18.27 -7.62
CA ALA A 63 5.84 17.75 -8.68
C ALA A 63 5.07 16.97 -9.76
N VAL A 64 3.89 16.47 -9.43
CA VAL A 64 3.08 15.61 -10.31
C VAL A 64 1.77 16.24 -10.75
N GLU A 65 1.38 17.39 -10.20
CA GLU A 65 0.19 18.11 -10.62
C GLU A 65 0.20 18.38 -12.14
N PRO A 66 -0.84 17.96 -12.87
CA PRO A 66 -0.99 18.31 -14.27
C PRO A 66 -1.30 19.80 -14.36
N LYS A 67 -0.49 20.56 -15.14
CA LYS A 67 -0.85 21.92 -15.57
C LYS A 67 -2.28 21.89 -16.15
N THR A 68 -3.21 22.44 -15.38
CA THR A 68 -4.66 22.50 -15.63
C THR A 68 -5.01 23.18 -16.96
N GLU A 69 -4.05 23.80 -17.63
CA GLU A 69 -4.24 24.53 -18.88
C GLU A 69 -4.24 23.66 -20.15
N THR A 70 -3.77 22.40 -20.11
CA THR A 70 -3.56 21.63 -21.35
C THR A 70 -4.70 20.66 -21.73
N TYR A 71 -5.67 20.45 -20.85
CA TYR A 71 -6.75 19.47 -21.09
C TYR A 71 -7.88 20.00 -21.99
N VAL A 72 -7.98 21.32 -22.17
CA VAL A 72 -9.04 21.93 -23.01
C VAL A 72 -8.61 22.06 -24.48
N GLU A 73 -7.32 22.21 -24.78
CA GLU A 73 -6.85 22.51 -26.14
C GLU A 73 -6.63 21.27 -27.03
N ALA A 74 -6.33 20.09 -26.46
CA ALA A 74 -6.04 18.90 -27.26
C ALA A 74 -7.29 18.22 -27.86
N ASN A 75 -8.51 18.60 -27.43
CA ASN A 75 -9.75 17.93 -27.86
C ASN A 75 -10.59 18.72 -28.88
N VAL A 76 -10.13 19.91 -29.33
CA VAL A 76 -10.84 20.70 -30.35
C VAL A 76 -10.35 20.41 -31.77
N GLY A 77 -9.28 19.63 -31.94
CA GLY A 77 -8.75 19.29 -33.25
C GLY A 77 -8.24 17.87 -33.32
N LEU A 78 -9.13 16.92 -33.67
CA LEU A 78 -8.91 15.85 -34.67
C LEU A 78 -10.09 14.84 -34.63
N ASN A 79 -10.83 14.78 -35.74
CA ASN A 79 -11.86 13.79 -36.14
C ASN A 79 -13.23 13.76 -35.42
N PRO A 80 -14.30 14.31 -36.04
CA PRO A 80 -15.67 14.25 -35.53
C PRO A 80 -16.41 12.91 -35.79
N SER A 81 -15.70 11.82 -36.10
CA SER A 81 -16.31 10.61 -36.71
C SER A 81 -16.27 9.34 -35.86
N SER A 82 -15.87 9.40 -34.58
CA SER A 82 -15.94 8.27 -33.66
C SER A 82 -16.89 8.60 -32.51
N PRO A 83 -17.73 7.66 -32.04
CA PRO A 83 -18.43 7.87 -30.78
C PRO A 83 -17.36 7.97 -29.69
N ASN A 84 -17.10 9.20 -29.21
CA ASN A 84 -16.20 9.44 -28.08
C ASN A 84 -16.81 8.74 -26.85
N ASP A 85 -16.42 7.49 -26.63
CA ASP A 85 -16.82 6.73 -25.47
C ASP A 85 -16.16 7.35 -24.22
N PRO A 86 -16.94 7.93 -23.30
CA PRO A 86 -16.39 8.57 -22.10
C PRO A 86 -15.58 7.58 -21.25
N VAL A 87 -15.93 6.29 -21.29
CA VAL A 87 -15.18 5.25 -20.58
C VAL A 87 -13.79 5.10 -21.18
N THR A 88 -13.69 5.02 -22.51
CA THR A 88 -12.39 4.98 -23.22
C THR A 88 -11.52 6.20 -22.88
N ASN A 89 -12.10 7.40 -22.81
CA ASN A 89 -11.35 8.60 -22.43
C ASN A 89 -10.83 8.55 -20.99
N ILE A 90 -11.66 8.06 -20.04
CA ILE A 90 -11.26 7.89 -18.64
C ILE A 90 -10.16 6.82 -18.52
N CYS A 91 -10.28 5.70 -19.22
CA CYS A 91 -9.25 4.66 -19.24
C CYS A 91 -7.92 5.17 -19.79
N GLN A 92 -7.93 5.97 -20.86
CA GLN A 92 -6.72 6.58 -21.42
C GLN A 92 -6.09 7.60 -20.46
N ALA A 93 -6.92 8.41 -19.78
CA ALA A 93 -6.43 9.35 -18.77
C ALA A 93 -5.82 8.61 -17.57
N ALA A 94 -6.47 7.53 -17.10
CA ALA A 94 -5.95 6.69 -16.02
C ALA A 94 -4.63 6.03 -16.39
N ASP A 95 -4.51 5.43 -17.58
CA ASP A 95 -3.28 4.80 -18.07
C ASP A 95 -2.11 5.80 -18.11
N LYS A 96 -2.37 7.02 -18.60
CA LYS A 96 -1.38 8.11 -18.58
C LYS A 96 -0.97 8.50 -17.16
N GLN A 97 -1.92 8.55 -16.22
CA GLN A 97 -1.64 8.93 -14.84
C GLN A 97 -0.98 7.82 -14.01
N LEU A 98 -1.02 6.56 -14.41
CA LEU A 98 -0.33 5.47 -13.70
C LEU A 98 1.19 5.71 -13.63
N PHE A 99 1.80 6.24 -14.69
CA PHE A 99 3.23 6.58 -14.68
C PHE A 99 3.53 7.73 -13.71
N THR A 100 2.68 8.75 -13.73
CA THR A 100 2.75 9.89 -12.80
C THR A 100 2.60 9.44 -11.35
N LEU A 101 1.70 8.49 -11.08
CA LEU A 101 1.47 7.93 -9.76
C LEU A 101 2.71 7.20 -9.20
N VAL A 102 3.42 6.46 -10.05
CA VAL A 102 4.69 5.82 -9.66
C VAL A 102 5.74 6.88 -9.29
N GLU A 103 5.81 7.96 -10.07
CA GLU A 103 6.72 9.07 -9.81
C GLU A 103 6.36 9.85 -8.53
N TRP A 104 5.08 10.04 -8.25
CA TRP A 104 4.59 10.56 -6.97
C TRP A 104 5.02 9.67 -5.81
N ALA A 105 4.75 8.36 -5.90
CA ALA A 105 5.05 7.41 -4.84
C ALA A 105 6.54 7.36 -4.48
N LYS A 106 7.44 7.44 -5.48
CA LYS A 106 8.89 7.50 -5.25
C LYS A 106 9.35 8.73 -4.45
N ARG A 107 8.58 9.82 -4.49
CA ARG A 107 8.86 11.09 -3.79
C ARG A 107 8.27 11.11 -2.38
N VAL A 108 7.34 10.19 -2.06
CA VAL A 108 6.83 10.01 -0.71
C VAL A 108 7.95 9.47 0.19
N PRO A 109 8.17 10.04 1.40
CA PRO A 109 9.20 9.57 2.33
C PRO A 109 9.11 8.05 2.58
N HIS A 110 10.28 7.41 2.68
CA HIS A 110 10.47 5.97 2.93
C HIS A 110 9.88 4.99 1.92
N PHE A 111 9.04 5.41 0.97
CA PHE A 111 8.45 4.49 -0.01
C PHE A 111 9.52 3.79 -0.86
N SER A 112 10.52 4.55 -1.32
CA SER A 112 11.63 4.02 -2.13
C SER A 112 12.59 3.12 -1.35
N GLU A 113 12.53 3.15 -0.01
CA GLU A 113 13.35 2.32 0.88
C GLU A 113 12.73 0.94 1.12
N LEU A 114 11.43 0.79 0.82
CA LEU A 114 10.73 -0.49 0.89
C LEU A 114 11.27 -1.48 -0.14
N PRO A 115 11.18 -2.80 0.12
CA PRO A 115 11.42 -3.82 -0.89
C PRO A 115 10.60 -3.56 -2.16
N LEU A 116 11.20 -3.79 -3.32
CA LEU A 116 10.55 -3.53 -4.61
C LEU A 116 9.23 -4.30 -4.76
N ASP A 117 9.18 -5.53 -4.25
CA ASP A 117 7.95 -6.35 -4.26
C ASP A 117 6.82 -5.68 -3.46
N ASP A 118 7.14 -5.08 -2.31
CA ASP A 118 6.18 -4.38 -1.47
C ASP A 118 5.71 -3.08 -2.12
N GLN A 119 6.61 -2.32 -2.76
CA GLN A 119 6.23 -1.14 -3.55
C GLN A 119 5.20 -1.49 -4.64
N VAL A 120 5.42 -2.61 -5.34
CA VAL A 120 4.50 -3.11 -6.38
C VAL A 120 3.16 -3.56 -5.77
N ILE A 121 3.17 -4.26 -4.64
CA ILE A 121 1.95 -4.70 -3.95
C ILE A 121 1.12 -3.49 -3.53
N LEU A 122 1.75 -2.49 -2.90
CA LEU A 122 1.09 -1.27 -2.43
C LEU A 122 0.46 -0.50 -3.59
N LEU A 123 1.20 -0.27 -4.67
CA LEU A 123 0.67 0.43 -5.84
C LEU A 123 -0.44 -0.35 -6.54
N ARG A 124 -0.30 -1.67 -6.70
CA ARG A 124 -1.37 -2.51 -7.29
C ARG A 124 -2.63 -2.54 -6.44
N ALA A 125 -2.51 -2.44 -5.12
CA ALA A 125 -3.64 -2.42 -4.20
C ALA A 125 -4.34 -1.05 -4.15
N GLY A 126 -3.60 0.06 -4.28
CA GLY A 126 -4.12 1.40 -4.02
C GLY A 126 -4.28 2.34 -5.23
N TRP A 127 -3.80 1.97 -6.42
CA TRP A 127 -3.76 2.91 -7.56
C TRP A 127 -5.12 3.52 -7.92
N ASN A 128 -6.20 2.76 -7.83
CA ASN A 128 -7.54 3.23 -8.18
C ASN A 128 -8.03 4.29 -7.19
N GLU A 129 -7.82 4.10 -5.88
CA GLU A 129 -8.22 5.07 -4.86
C GLU A 129 -7.38 6.35 -4.98
N LEU A 130 -6.07 6.20 -5.20
CA LEU A 130 -5.17 7.34 -5.38
C LEU A 130 -5.52 8.16 -6.63
N LEU A 131 -5.78 7.50 -7.77
CA LEU A 131 -6.21 8.20 -8.98
C LEU A 131 -7.55 8.90 -8.78
N ILE A 132 -8.56 8.22 -8.19
CA ILE A 132 -9.88 8.83 -7.96
C ILE A 132 -9.76 10.04 -7.02
N ALA A 133 -8.98 9.94 -5.94
CA ALA A 133 -8.75 11.05 -5.02
C ALA A 133 -8.06 12.24 -5.70
N SER A 134 -7.15 11.99 -6.65
CA SER A 134 -6.47 13.05 -7.42
C SER A 134 -7.39 13.81 -8.40
N PHE A 135 -8.48 13.18 -8.87
CA PHE A 135 -9.43 13.78 -9.80
C PHE A 135 -10.69 14.36 -9.12
N SER A 136 -10.88 14.09 -7.82
CA SER A 136 -12.08 14.43 -7.06
C SER A 136 -12.08 15.86 -6.52
#